data_AF-A0A352WMP8-F1
#
_entry.id   AF-A0A352WMP8-F1
#
_cell.length_a   1.000
_cell.length_b   1.000
_cell.length_c   1.000
_cell.angle_alpha   90.00
_cell.angle_beta   90.00
_cell.angle_gamma   90.00
#
_symmetry.space_group_name_H-M   'P 1'
#
loop_
_entity.id
_entity.type
_entity.pdbx_description
1 polymer ?
#
loop_
_entity_poly.entity_id
_entity_poly.type
_entity_poly.pdbx_seq_one_letter_code
_entity_poly.pdbx_strand_id
1 'polypeptide(L)'
;RPEERGQYNYEVPEGAGGISAGLTVEGALADPSSRWGGIQRALTTTDFEMANIEYLQFWLMDPFNEDSENLTGGDFYINLGNVSEDVLNDSQLSYENGLPSANNPDLPTLEGVWGVYPDPTTFNVVNAFDNTSGDYELQDVGLDGLPDAAEQGFFSEWLSNIADWVTPDAYADIVSDPSADNFRYFRDPEAQANEETILQRYERFNGYENNSNTGSPNGYPITSTTIPNTEDINQDITLSTIESYFQYKVSLRPQDLGEYNIGSNYITDTFEQVVTTADDQDRTIRWYQFKIPVREFDNRVGGITDFRSIRFIRMFMKGWSEPVTLRFARLELIRGEWRRYLESLAGPQEVEPDDPSSTSFAISAVNIEENGNREPVPYVTPPGIIREIDVGTANQRRLNEQSLEMAVCGLKDGDARGAYRNINFDMRMYKRLRMYVHAEAGPDGTPLNDDDLTCFIRLGNDFENNYYEYEIPMKVTPWNTG
;
A
#
# COMPACT_ATOMS: atom_id res chain seq x y z
N ARG A 1 2.90 17.17 6.43
CA ARG A 1 2.44 17.99 5.28
C ARG A 1 3.54 17.97 4.20
N PRO A 2 3.31 18.34 2.92
CA PRO A 2 4.34 18.16 1.89
C PRO A 2 5.46 19.21 1.93
N GLU A 3 5.22 20.34 2.61
CA GLU A 3 6.19 21.43 2.84
C GLU A 3 7.07 21.22 4.08
N GLU A 4 6.72 20.25 4.93
CA GLU A 4 7.50 19.95 6.13
C GLU A 4 8.67 19.03 5.80
N ARG A 5 9.80 19.28 6.48
CA ARG A 5 10.99 18.44 6.39
C ARG A 5 10.70 17.09 7.06
N GLY A 6 10.85 16.01 6.30
CA GLY A 6 10.83 14.66 6.87
C GLY A 6 12.15 14.30 7.55
N GLN A 7 12.17 13.13 8.18
CA GLN A 7 13.36 12.54 8.81
C GLN A 7 14.54 12.48 7.85
N TYR A 8 15.73 12.73 8.39
CA TYR A 8 17.03 12.67 7.73
C TYR A 8 17.14 13.48 6.42
N ASN A 9 16.41 14.59 6.36
CA ASN A 9 16.41 15.48 5.20
C ASN A 9 17.28 16.72 5.46
N TYR A 10 18.53 16.68 5.00
CA TYR A 10 19.50 17.78 5.10
C TYR A 10 19.48 18.68 3.86
N GLU A 11 18.29 19.19 3.51
CA GLU A 11 18.11 20.04 2.32
C GLU A 11 18.94 21.33 2.41
N VAL A 12 19.57 21.72 1.30
CA VAL A 12 20.36 22.95 1.23
C VAL A 12 19.49 24.13 0.80
N PRO A 13 19.83 25.38 1.18
CA PRO A 13 19.00 26.55 0.92
C PRO A 13 18.53 26.73 -0.54
N GLU A 14 19.44 26.58 -1.51
CA GLU A 14 19.14 26.73 -2.94
C GLU A 14 18.64 25.44 -3.60
N GLY A 15 18.59 24.34 -2.84
CA GLY A 15 18.34 23.00 -3.36
C GLY A 15 19.51 22.39 -4.13
N ALA A 16 19.30 21.17 -4.60
CA ALA A 16 20.22 20.45 -5.46
C ALA A 16 19.68 20.46 -6.89
N GLY A 17 20.50 20.93 -7.84
CA GLY A 17 20.12 21.11 -9.23
C GLY A 17 19.50 19.86 -9.87
N GLY A 18 18.24 19.96 -10.28
CA GLY A 18 17.48 18.86 -10.89
C GLY A 18 16.90 17.84 -9.92
N ILE A 19 17.08 18.02 -8.61
CA ILE A 19 16.61 17.12 -7.55
C ILE A 19 15.61 17.83 -6.64
N SER A 20 15.95 19.03 -6.18
CA SER A 20 15.18 19.77 -5.17
C SER A 20 15.20 21.29 -5.38
N ALA A 21 14.20 21.99 -4.83
CA ALA A 21 14.05 23.44 -4.93
C ALA A 21 14.54 24.20 -3.67
N GLY A 22 15.09 23.49 -2.68
CA GLY A 22 15.65 24.08 -1.47
C GLY A 22 14.64 24.40 -0.38
N LEU A 23 14.93 25.45 0.39
CA LEU A 23 14.17 25.87 1.57
C LEU A 23 13.58 27.28 1.40
N THR A 24 12.43 27.55 2.01
CA THR A 24 11.93 28.92 2.19
C THR A 24 12.64 29.60 3.36
N VAL A 25 12.47 30.91 3.52
CA VAL A 25 13.06 31.65 4.65
C VAL A 25 12.44 31.24 5.99
N GLU A 26 11.25 30.65 5.97
CA GLU A 26 10.58 30.07 7.13
C GLU A 26 11.07 28.64 7.45
N GLY A 27 12.03 28.09 6.70
CA GLY A 27 12.58 26.75 6.92
C GLY A 27 11.73 25.61 6.33
N ALA A 28 10.64 25.92 5.63
CA ALA A 28 9.84 24.92 4.92
C ALA A 28 10.49 24.48 3.60
N LEU A 29 10.13 23.30 3.08
CA LEU A 29 10.57 22.83 1.77
C LEU A 29 9.94 23.69 0.66
N ALA A 30 10.79 24.29 -0.16
CA ALA A 30 10.34 24.98 -1.37
C ALA A 30 9.88 23.96 -2.44
N ASP A 31 8.88 24.35 -3.23
CA ASP A 31 8.20 23.50 -4.23
C ASP A 31 7.89 22.08 -3.71
N PRO A 32 6.96 21.96 -2.74
CA PRO A 32 6.61 20.68 -2.12
C PRO A 32 6.10 19.63 -3.12
N SER A 33 5.58 20.07 -4.27
CA SER A 33 5.09 19.18 -5.32
C SER A 33 6.20 18.32 -5.95
N SER A 34 7.44 18.82 -5.95
CA SER A 34 8.62 18.09 -6.43
C SER A 34 9.03 16.94 -5.49
N ARG A 35 8.59 16.99 -4.23
CA ARG A 35 8.98 16.08 -3.15
C ARG A 35 8.14 14.83 -3.12
N TRP A 36 8.63 13.85 -2.37
CA TRP A 36 7.90 12.64 -2.08
C TRP A 36 8.10 12.24 -0.61
N GLY A 37 7.12 11.55 -0.05
CA GLY A 37 7.18 10.95 1.27
C GLY A 37 6.55 9.57 1.21
N GLY A 38 7.16 8.59 1.86
CA GLY A 38 6.75 7.20 1.72
C GLY A 38 6.99 6.36 2.95
N ILE A 39 6.34 5.20 2.95
CA ILE A 39 6.49 4.15 3.96
C ILE A 39 6.75 2.84 3.24
N GLN A 40 7.50 1.95 3.87
CA GLN A 40 7.77 0.63 3.33
C GLN A 40 7.61 -0.46 4.37
N ARG A 41 7.37 -1.68 3.91
CA ARG A 41 7.12 -2.84 4.76
C ARG A 41 7.57 -4.12 4.08
N ALA A 42 8.16 -5.03 4.85
CA ALA A 42 8.43 -6.39 4.42
C ALA A 42 7.15 -7.24 4.36
N LEU A 43 7.04 -8.05 3.31
CA LEU A 43 5.94 -8.97 3.05
C LEU A 43 6.31 -10.37 3.55
N THR A 44 5.38 -11.00 4.26
CA THR A 44 5.57 -12.37 4.77
C THR A 44 5.40 -13.42 3.68
N THR A 45 4.52 -13.15 2.70
CA THR A 45 4.33 -14.00 1.52
C THR A 45 5.01 -13.35 0.34
N THR A 46 6.09 -13.94 -0.16
CA THR A 46 6.92 -13.33 -1.21
C THR A 46 6.69 -13.90 -2.61
N ASP A 47 6.28 -15.16 -2.71
CA ASP A 47 5.94 -15.78 -3.99
C ASP A 47 4.46 -15.55 -4.33
N PHE A 48 4.19 -14.46 -5.03
CA PHE A 48 2.83 -14.06 -5.43
C PHE A 48 2.27 -15.01 -6.50
N GLU A 49 3.10 -15.65 -7.32
CA GLU A 49 2.65 -16.64 -8.31
C GLU A 49 2.13 -17.90 -7.63
N MET A 50 2.87 -18.42 -6.66
CA MET A 50 2.46 -19.59 -5.88
C MET A 50 1.23 -19.26 -5.02
N ALA A 51 1.25 -18.12 -4.32
CA ALA A 51 0.16 -17.67 -3.47
C ALA A 51 -1.08 -17.21 -4.26
N ASN A 52 -0.97 -17.02 -5.57
CA ASN A 52 -2.00 -16.48 -6.45
C ASN A 52 -2.53 -15.12 -5.98
N ILE A 53 -1.62 -14.22 -5.61
CA ILE A 53 -1.98 -12.82 -5.34
C ILE A 53 -2.29 -12.16 -6.69
N GLU A 54 -3.50 -11.63 -6.84
CA GLU A 54 -3.96 -11.03 -8.10
C GLU A 54 -4.16 -9.53 -7.99
N TYR A 55 -4.59 -9.05 -6.82
CA TYR A 55 -4.92 -7.64 -6.63
C TYR A 55 -4.35 -7.09 -5.33
N LEU A 56 -3.94 -5.82 -5.37
CA LEU A 56 -3.86 -4.99 -4.17
C LEU A 56 -5.16 -4.19 -4.10
N GLN A 57 -5.93 -4.36 -3.02
CA GLN A 57 -7.20 -3.67 -2.82
C GLN A 57 -7.13 -2.75 -1.62
N PHE A 58 -7.73 -1.57 -1.74
CA PHE A 58 -7.97 -0.71 -0.60
C PHE A 58 -9.22 0.15 -0.72
N TRP A 59 -9.79 0.51 0.43
CA TRP A 59 -10.84 1.50 0.55
C TRP A 59 -10.24 2.80 1.06
N LEU A 60 -10.29 3.85 0.24
CA LEU A 60 -9.77 5.17 0.55
C LEU A 60 -10.93 6.14 0.77
N MET A 61 -10.94 6.83 1.91
CA MET A 61 -11.86 7.94 2.14
C MET A 61 -11.53 9.08 1.19
N ASP A 62 -12.55 9.69 0.58
CA ASP A 62 -12.40 10.86 -0.28
C ASP A 62 -11.61 11.96 0.48
N PRO A 63 -10.41 12.33 0.03
CA PRO A 63 -9.59 13.31 0.73
C PRO A 63 -10.03 14.76 0.48
N PHE A 64 -11.08 14.99 -0.31
CA PHE A 64 -11.57 16.32 -0.72
C PHE A 64 -12.91 16.72 -0.09
N ASN A 65 -13.18 16.27 1.13
CA ASN A 65 -14.38 16.72 1.87
C ASN A 65 -14.29 18.21 2.24
N GLU A 66 -15.39 18.81 2.69
CA GLU A 66 -15.50 20.25 2.97
C GLU A 66 -14.47 20.79 3.99
N ASP A 67 -13.92 19.92 4.85
CA ASP A 67 -12.90 20.22 5.85
C ASP A 67 -11.46 20.02 5.35
N SER A 68 -11.27 19.67 4.07
CA SER A 68 -9.94 19.48 3.48
C SER A 68 -9.29 20.80 3.11
N GLU A 69 -8.01 20.93 3.46
CA GLU A 69 -7.15 22.04 3.01
C GLU A 69 -6.68 21.84 1.55
N ASN A 70 -6.80 20.62 1.02
CA ASN A 70 -6.34 20.26 -0.32
C ASN A 70 -7.45 20.41 -1.35
N LEU A 71 -7.18 21.10 -2.46
CA LEU A 71 -8.11 21.24 -3.59
C LEU A 71 -7.51 20.75 -4.91
N THR A 72 -6.21 20.46 -4.93
CA THR A 72 -5.43 20.19 -6.14
C THR A 72 -5.20 18.71 -6.39
N GLY A 73 -5.00 17.95 -5.33
CA GLY A 73 -4.65 16.53 -5.36
C GLY A 73 -3.20 16.26 -5.75
N GLY A 74 -2.89 14.97 -5.91
CA GLY A 74 -1.55 14.52 -6.28
C GLY A 74 -1.56 13.05 -6.69
N ASP A 75 -0.37 12.43 -6.69
CA ASP A 75 -0.20 11.03 -7.07
C ASP A 75 0.11 10.17 -5.84
N PHE A 76 -0.44 8.96 -5.82
CA PHE A 76 -0.10 7.90 -4.89
C PHE A 76 0.54 6.74 -5.65
N TYR A 77 1.73 6.34 -5.23
CA TYR A 77 2.52 5.30 -5.87
C TYR A 77 2.67 4.10 -4.94
N ILE A 78 2.67 2.92 -5.56
CA ILE A 78 2.97 1.66 -4.89
C ILE A 78 4.07 0.97 -5.67
N ASN A 79 5.09 0.50 -4.96
CA ASN A 79 6.15 -0.35 -5.49
C ASN A 79 6.01 -1.75 -4.86
N LEU A 80 6.03 -2.79 -5.69
CA LEU A 80 6.03 -4.19 -5.27
C LEU A 80 7.28 -4.87 -5.84
N GLY A 81 8.17 -5.36 -4.97
CA GLY A 81 9.35 -6.10 -5.40
C GLY A 81 10.42 -6.15 -4.33
N ASN A 82 11.68 -6.01 -4.76
CA ASN A 82 12.79 -5.69 -3.87
C ASN A 82 12.93 -4.17 -3.84
N VAL A 83 12.86 -3.61 -2.64
CA VAL A 83 13.03 -2.19 -2.37
C VAL A 83 14.23 -2.08 -1.43
N SER A 84 15.02 -1.02 -1.58
CA SER A 84 16.18 -0.81 -0.72
C SER A 84 15.75 -0.64 0.73
N GLU A 85 16.44 -1.33 1.62
CA GLU A 85 16.37 -1.20 3.08
C GLU A 85 17.32 -0.11 3.59
N ASP A 86 18.32 0.26 2.80
CA ASP A 86 19.26 1.37 3.03
C ASP A 86 18.51 2.71 2.96
N VAL A 87 18.06 3.20 4.12
CA VAL A 87 17.30 4.46 4.27
C VAL A 87 18.28 5.63 4.25
N LEU A 88 19.33 5.53 5.06
CA LEU A 88 20.45 6.46 5.07
C LEU A 88 21.49 6.00 4.05
N ASN A 89 21.30 6.35 2.78
CA ASN A 89 22.08 5.87 1.63
C ASN A 89 23.61 6.04 1.76
N ASP A 90 24.24 5.12 2.49
CA ASP A 90 25.67 4.96 2.72
C ASP A 90 26.10 3.48 2.69
N SER A 91 25.13 2.59 2.46
CA SER A 91 25.30 1.14 2.36
C SER A 91 25.88 0.47 3.61
N GLN A 92 25.72 1.11 4.76
CA GLN A 92 26.03 0.55 6.07
C GLN A 92 24.73 0.18 6.76
N LEU A 93 24.73 -0.91 7.53
CA LEU A 93 23.54 -1.31 8.28
C LEU A 93 23.50 -0.51 9.58
N SER A 94 22.57 0.45 9.69
CA SER A 94 22.30 1.12 10.95
C SER A 94 21.35 0.31 11.84
N TYR A 95 21.71 0.17 13.11
CA TYR A 95 20.89 -0.50 14.14
C TYR A 95 21.27 -0.03 15.55
N GLU A 96 20.27 0.41 16.30
CA GLU A 96 20.47 1.08 17.59
C GLU A 96 21.08 0.17 18.67
N ASN A 97 20.72 -1.11 18.72
CA ASN A 97 21.25 -2.04 19.71
C ASN A 97 22.73 -2.41 19.51
N GLY A 98 23.34 -1.97 18.41
CA GLY A 98 24.78 -2.06 18.18
C GLY A 98 25.57 -0.87 18.71
N LEU A 99 24.90 0.23 19.06
CA LEU A 99 25.54 1.43 19.58
C LEU A 99 26.02 1.22 21.03
N PRO A 100 27.00 2.02 21.50
CA PRO A 100 27.45 1.99 22.89
C PRO A 100 26.29 2.14 23.88
N SER A 101 26.33 1.34 24.95
CA SER A 101 25.33 1.39 26.02
C SER A 101 26.00 1.62 27.38
N ALA A 102 25.20 1.92 28.41
CA ALA A 102 25.73 2.09 29.76
C ALA A 102 26.51 0.86 30.28
N ASN A 103 26.15 -0.35 29.83
CA ASN A 103 26.82 -1.59 30.20
C ASN A 103 28.00 -1.93 29.29
N ASN A 104 28.03 -1.38 28.07
CA ASN A 104 29.09 -1.61 27.11
C ASN A 104 29.44 -0.30 26.38
N PRO A 105 30.09 0.66 27.08
CA PRO A 105 30.37 2.00 26.54
C PRO A 105 31.50 2.00 25.50
N ASP A 106 32.28 0.93 25.43
CA ASP A 106 33.44 0.82 24.55
C ASP A 106 33.12 0.06 23.24
N LEU A 107 31.83 -0.10 22.89
CA LEU A 107 31.46 -0.69 21.60
C LEU A 107 32.01 0.16 20.45
N PRO A 108 32.71 -0.44 19.48
CA PRO A 108 33.23 0.30 18.34
C PRO A 108 32.11 0.75 17.41
N THR A 109 32.17 2.02 17.00
CA THR A 109 31.35 2.60 15.95
C THR A 109 32.23 3.10 14.82
N LEU A 110 31.64 3.25 13.64
CA LEU A 110 32.26 3.83 12.46
C LEU A 110 31.45 5.06 12.03
N GLU A 111 32.12 6.01 11.38
CA GLU A 111 31.52 7.24 10.88
C GLU A 111 31.14 7.07 9.40
N GLY A 112 29.88 7.31 9.07
CA GLY A 112 29.31 7.28 7.74
C GLY A 112 29.11 8.68 7.17
N VAL A 113 28.36 8.78 6.06
CA VAL A 113 28.01 10.09 5.48
C VAL A 113 26.91 10.78 6.30
N TRP A 114 26.00 9.98 6.86
CA TRP A 114 24.78 10.46 7.52
C TRP A 114 24.82 10.36 9.05
N GLY A 115 25.93 9.94 9.63
CA GLY A 115 26.06 9.81 11.08
C GLY A 115 27.08 8.76 11.49
N VAL A 116 26.79 8.02 12.57
CA VAL A 116 27.61 6.91 13.06
C VAL A 116 26.79 5.62 13.08
N TYR A 117 27.44 4.51 12.75
CA TYR A 117 26.82 3.20 12.75
C TYR A 117 27.69 2.19 13.51
N PRO A 118 27.11 1.10 14.04
CA PRO A 118 27.88 0.08 14.75
C PRO A 118 28.92 -0.61 13.85
N ASP A 119 30.10 -0.92 14.40
CA ASP A 119 31.10 -1.69 13.64
C ASP A 119 30.58 -3.12 13.35
N PRO A 120 30.52 -3.55 12.08
CA PRO A 120 30.02 -4.87 11.69
C PRO A 120 30.78 -6.05 12.32
N THR A 121 32.00 -5.83 12.81
CA THR A 121 32.78 -6.86 13.53
C THR A 121 32.20 -7.22 14.89
N THR A 122 31.37 -6.35 15.47
CA THR A 122 30.69 -6.54 16.77
C THR A 122 29.19 -6.81 16.65
N PHE A 123 28.77 -7.31 15.48
CA PHE A 123 27.37 -7.54 15.17
C PHE A 123 26.62 -8.40 16.20
N ASN A 124 25.45 -7.92 16.63
CA ASN A 124 24.55 -8.64 17.55
C ASN A 124 23.39 -9.28 16.77
N VAL A 125 23.26 -10.61 16.88
CA VAL A 125 22.23 -11.40 16.19
C VAL A 125 20.82 -11.10 16.68
N VAL A 126 20.66 -10.62 17.92
CA VAL A 126 19.36 -10.38 18.52
C VAL A 126 19.05 -8.89 18.49
N ASN A 127 18.01 -8.50 17.75
CA ASN A 127 17.48 -7.13 17.75
C ASN A 127 16.69 -6.84 19.04
N ALA A 128 17.40 -6.52 20.12
CA ALA A 128 16.84 -6.13 21.39
C ALA A 128 17.81 -5.23 22.16
N PHE A 129 17.26 -4.27 22.91
CA PHE A 129 18.04 -3.49 23.87
C PHE A 129 18.46 -4.32 25.08
N ASP A 130 19.49 -3.86 25.77
CA ASP A 130 19.88 -4.38 27.08
C ASP A 130 18.91 -3.88 28.17
N ASN A 131 18.04 -4.76 28.66
CA ASN A 131 16.98 -4.41 29.60
C ASN A 131 17.40 -4.24 31.08
N THR A 132 18.69 -4.31 31.39
CA THR A 132 19.16 -4.31 32.78
C THR A 132 18.95 -2.98 33.51
N SER A 133 19.08 -1.84 32.81
CA SER A 133 18.72 -0.50 33.32
C SER A 133 17.27 -0.13 33.01
N GLY A 134 16.74 -0.62 31.88
CA GLY A 134 15.46 -0.14 31.30
C GLY A 134 15.56 1.26 30.69
N ASP A 135 16.79 1.78 30.59
CA ASP A 135 17.14 3.09 30.08
C ASP A 135 18.02 2.90 28.84
N TYR A 136 17.53 3.41 27.71
CA TYR A 136 18.10 3.22 26.38
C TYR A 136 18.60 4.54 25.78
N GLU A 137 18.70 5.62 26.56
CA GLU A 137 19.04 6.98 26.07
C GLU A 137 20.32 7.06 25.21
N LEU A 138 21.30 6.15 25.41
CA LEU A 138 22.53 6.11 24.61
C LEU A 138 22.41 5.34 23.29
N GLN A 139 21.35 4.53 23.12
CA GLN A 139 21.14 3.68 21.96
C GLN A 139 19.91 4.10 21.14
N ASP A 140 18.86 4.59 21.79
CA ASP A 140 17.59 5.08 21.21
C ASP A 140 17.77 6.49 20.63
N VAL A 141 18.68 6.61 19.65
CA VAL A 141 19.16 7.86 19.05
C VAL A 141 18.99 7.85 17.53
N GLY A 142 18.03 7.09 17.00
CA GLY A 142 17.73 7.10 15.57
C GLY A 142 18.65 6.23 14.72
N LEU A 143 18.42 6.29 13.40
CA LEU A 143 19.20 5.54 12.41
C LEU A 143 20.56 6.17 12.09
N ASP A 144 20.73 7.46 12.35
CA ASP A 144 22.01 8.15 12.21
C ASP A 144 22.95 7.91 13.41
N GLY A 145 22.43 7.34 14.51
CA GLY A 145 23.21 6.92 15.66
C GLY A 145 23.77 8.08 16.49
N LEU A 146 23.21 9.28 16.32
CA LEU A 146 23.67 10.50 16.97
C LEU A 146 22.51 11.13 17.74
N PRO A 147 22.67 11.45 19.03
CA PRO A 147 21.67 12.30 19.69
C PRO A 147 21.74 13.73 19.15
N ASP A 148 20.64 14.48 19.20
CA ASP A 148 20.52 15.90 18.78
C ASP A 148 21.78 16.77 19.03
N ALA A 149 22.37 16.66 20.23
CA ALA A 149 23.54 17.47 20.60
C ALA A 149 24.80 17.12 19.81
N ALA A 150 24.96 15.85 19.42
CA ALA A 150 26.04 15.38 18.56
C ALA A 150 25.79 15.71 17.09
N GLU A 151 24.52 15.63 16.64
CA GLU A 151 24.12 16.03 15.29
C GLU A 151 24.48 17.49 14.98
N GLN A 152 24.28 18.41 15.93
CA GLN A 152 24.66 19.82 15.76
C GLN A 152 26.15 20.00 15.42
N GLY A 153 27.01 19.13 15.97
CA GLY A 153 28.43 19.10 15.66
C GLY A 153 28.70 18.46 14.30
N PHE A 154 28.09 17.30 14.05
CA PHE A 154 28.27 16.51 12.83
C PHE A 154 27.81 17.28 11.57
N PHE A 155 26.62 17.88 11.62
CA PHE A 155 26.03 18.67 10.53
C PHE A 155 26.32 20.17 10.63
N SER A 156 27.36 20.57 11.37
CA SER A 156 27.69 21.99 11.60
C SER A 156 27.94 22.80 10.32
N GLU A 157 28.50 22.18 9.27
CA GLU A 157 28.67 22.81 7.96
C GLU A 157 27.32 23.10 7.30
N TRP A 158 26.41 22.13 7.31
CA TRP A 158 25.06 22.29 6.78
C TRP A 158 24.27 23.34 7.58
N LEU A 159 24.32 23.29 8.92
CA LEU A 159 23.71 24.28 9.80
C LEU A 159 24.25 25.70 9.54
N SER A 160 25.56 25.84 9.29
CA SER A 160 26.16 27.14 8.96
C SER A 160 25.63 27.70 7.64
N ASN A 161 25.38 26.83 6.65
CA ASN A 161 24.85 27.25 5.35
C ASN A 161 23.39 27.72 5.42
N ILE A 162 22.57 27.11 6.28
CA ILE A 162 21.15 27.50 6.44
C ILE A 162 20.99 28.76 7.31
N ALA A 163 21.91 29.03 8.23
CA ALA A 163 21.78 30.10 9.23
C ALA A 163 21.56 31.50 8.63
N ASP A 164 22.20 31.80 7.49
CA ASP A 164 22.07 33.08 6.79
C ASP A 164 20.83 33.14 5.87
N TRP A 165 20.16 32.01 5.64
CA TRP A 165 19.03 31.89 4.72
C TRP A 165 17.68 31.96 5.42
N VAL A 166 17.54 31.25 6.54
CA VAL A 166 16.27 31.16 7.28
C VAL A 166 16.14 32.24 8.35
N THR A 167 14.93 32.44 8.85
CA THR A 167 14.70 33.32 10.00
C THR A 167 15.33 32.74 11.27
N PRO A 168 15.66 33.57 12.29
CA PRO A 168 16.21 33.08 13.55
C PRO A 168 15.34 32.03 14.25
N ASP A 169 14.01 32.13 14.14
CA ASP A 169 13.08 31.18 14.73
C ASP A 169 13.12 29.83 13.99
N ALA A 170 13.06 29.85 12.66
CA ALA A 170 13.19 28.65 11.83
C ALA A 170 14.57 27.97 12.02
N TYR A 171 15.63 28.76 12.17
CA TYR A 171 16.96 28.23 12.49
C TYR A 171 16.99 27.54 13.85
N ALA A 172 16.36 28.14 14.87
CA ALA A 172 16.30 27.54 16.20
C ALA A 172 15.56 26.21 16.19
N ASP A 173 14.46 26.11 15.43
CA ASP A 173 13.71 24.86 15.27
C ASP A 173 14.57 23.79 14.58
N ILE A 174 15.26 24.13 13.48
CA ILE A 174 16.12 23.17 12.77
C ILE A 174 17.32 22.73 13.62
N VAL A 175 17.94 23.64 14.38
CA VAL A 175 19.08 23.31 15.26
C VAL A 175 18.66 22.46 16.45
N SER A 176 17.39 22.55 16.88
CA SER A 176 16.87 21.74 17.98
C SER A 176 16.73 20.26 17.63
N ASP A 177 16.60 19.94 16.34
CA ASP A 177 16.40 18.59 15.81
C ASP A 177 16.97 18.52 14.37
N PRO A 178 18.32 18.53 14.20
CA PRO A 178 18.94 18.56 12.88
C PRO A 178 18.54 17.39 11.98
N SER A 179 18.37 16.17 12.48
CA SER A 179 17.93 15.00 11.72
C SER A 179 16.41 14.88 11.57
N ALA A 180 15.60 15.68 12.27
CA ALA A 180 14.13 15.66 12.18
C ALA A 180 13.49 14.31 12.53
N ASP A 181 14.12 13.54 13.41
CA ASP A 181 13.73 12.17 13.78
C ASP A 181 13.33 12.01 15.25
N ASN A 182 13.29 13.11 16.00
CA ASN A 182 12.77 13.12 17.36
C ASN A 182 11.33 12.60 17.48
N PHE A 183 11.14 11.63 18.38
CA PHE A 183 9.83 11.08 18.71
C PHE A 183 9.07 11.96 19.71
N ARG A 184 7.76 12.13 19.47
CA ARG A 184 6.83 12.71 20.45
C ARG A 184 5.59 11.85 20.63
N TYR A 185 5.31 11.44 21.87
CA TYR A 185 4.11 10.70 22.19
C TYR A 185 2.85 11.56 22.03
N PHE A 186 1.82 11.04 21.35
CA PHE A 186 0.62 11.79 20.97
C PHE A 186 -0.22 12.36 22.14
N ARG A 187 0.00 11.88 23.38
CA ARG A 187 -0.68 12.34 24.61
C ARG A 187 0.22 13.14 25.55
N ASP A 188 1.22 13.80 25.01
CA ASP A 188 2.10 14.65 25.81
C ASP A 188 1.34 15.86 26.41
N PRO A 189 1.68 16.31 27.65
CA PRO A 189 1.10 17.52 28.24
C PRO A 189 1.28 18.79 27.41
N GLU A 190 2.37 18.92 26.66
CA GLU A 190 2.61 20.03 25.73
C GLU A 190 1.55 20.09 24.65
N ALA A 191 1.23 18.95 24.02
CA ALA A 191 0.18 18.87 23.01
C ALA A 191 -1.19 19.28 23.59
N GLN A 192 -1.43 19.04 24.89
CA GLN A 192 -2.62 19.51 25.58
C GLN A 192 -2.58 21.02 25.86
N ALA A 193 -1.42 21.56 26.23
CA ALA A 193 -1.24 22.98 26.51
C ALA A 193 -1.33 23.84 25.23
N ASN A 194 -0.87 23.29 24.11
CA ASN A 194 -0.91 23.92 22.79
C ASN A 194 -2.26 23.71 22.05
N GLU A 195 -3.21 23.01 22.67
CA GLU A 195 -4.52 22.69 22.09
C GLU A 195 -4.43 22.00 20.72
N GLU A 196 -3.43 21.13 20.54
CA GLU A 196 -3.17 20.47 19.26
C GLU A 196 -4.32 19.53 18.86
N THR A 197 -4.65 19.58 17.56
CA THR A 197 -5.57 18.64 16.92
C THR A 197 -5.02 17.22 16.94
N ILE A 198 -5.88 16.23 16.67
CA ILE A 198 -5.44 14.82 16.61
C ILE A 198 -4.34 14.63 15.56
N LEU A 199 -4.41 15.28 14.41
CA LEU A 199 -3.39 15.12 13.36
C LEU A 199 -2.03 15.71 13.78
N GLN A 200 -2.02 16.89 14.39
CA GLN A 200 -0.79 17.53 14.91
C GLN A 200 -0.10 16.67 15.98
N ARG A 201 -0.89 15.99 16.82
CA ARG A 201 -0.35 15.09 17.86
C ARG A 201 0.41 13.89 17.28
N TYR A 202 0.07 13.44 16.07
CA TYR A 202 0.72 12.30 15.41
C TYR A 202 1.85 12.71 14.48
N GLU A 203 2.13 14.01 14.31
CA GLU A 203 3.13 14.52 13.36
C GLU A 203 4.54 13.96 13.61
N ARG A 204 4.94 13.87 14.88
CA ARG A 204 6.25 13.35 15.31
C ARG A 204 6.18 11.96 15.96
N PHE A 205 5.06 11.25 15.80
CA PHE A 205 4.89 9.93 16.41
C PHE A 205 5.72 8.83 15.73
N ASN A 206 6.14 9.05 14.48
CA ASN A 206 6.95 8.09 13.73
C ASN A 206 8.46 8.35 13.87
N GLY A 207 8.88 9.30 14.71
CA GLY A 207 10.29 9.55 15.04
C GLY A 207 11.01 8.31 15.57
N TYR A 208 12.31 8.23 15.34
CA TYR A 208 13.15 7.15 15.81
C TYR A 208 13.80 7.50 17.16
N GLU A 209 14.51 8.63 17.27
CA GLU A 209 15.12 9.05 18.54
C GLU A 209 14.08 9.14 19.68
N ASN A 210 14.37 8.50 20.80
CA ASN A 210 13.55 8.44 22.02
C ASN A 210 12.18 7.73 21.91
N ASN A 211 11.95 6.90 20.88
CA ASN A 211 10.67 6.19 20.72
C ASN A 211 10.52 4.96 21.65
N SER A 212 11.63 4.53 22.24
CA SER A 212 11.72 3.37 23.14
C SER A 212 11.83 3.73 24.61
N ASN A 213 11.72 5.03 24.94
CA ASN A 213 11.73 5.53 26.30
C ASN A 213 10.63 4.88 27.16
N THR A 214 11.03 4.18 28.23
CA THR A 214 10.13 3.45 29.15
C THR A 214 9.57 4.32 30.29
N GLY A 215 9.90 5.61 30.26
CA GLY A 215 9.42 6.62 31.19
C GLY A 215 7.90 6.74 31.22
N SER A 216 7.40 7.26 32.34
CA SER A 216 5.97 7.54 32.51
C SER A 216 5.74 8.94 33.08
N PRO A 217 6.09 10.01 32.33
CA PRO A 217 5.86 11.37 32.79
C PRO A 217 4.38 11.56 33.14
N ASN A 218 4.13 12.12 34.32
CA ASN A 218 2.78 12.32 34.86
C ASN A 218 1.91 11.05 34.92
N GLY A 219 2.53 9.86 34.99
CA GLY A 219 1.84 8.58 35.15
C GLY A 219 1.32 7.96 33.85
N TYR A 220 1.68 8.49 32.69
CA TYR A 220 1.34 7.91 31.39
C TYR A 220 2.60 7.35 30.71
N PRO A 221 2.63 6.06 30.31
CA PRO A 221 3.74 5.53 29.54
C PRO A 221 3.81 6.21 28.17
N ILE A 222 4.99 6.68 27.80
CA ILE A 222 5.25 7.38 26.53
C ILE A 222 5.92 6.48 25.47
N THR A 223 6.17 5.22 25.81
CA THR A 223 6.83 4.24 24.95
C THR A 223 5.99 3.92 23.71
N SER A 224 6.60 4.01 22.52
CA SER A 224 6.00 3.53 21.27
C SER A 224 6.35 2.06 21.00
N THR A 225 7.63 1.72 21.13
CA THR A 225 8.19 0.39 20.91
C THR A 225 9.23 0.05 21.98
N THR A 226 9.61 -1.21 22.11
CA THR A 226 10.78 -1.63 22.90
C THR A 226 11.79 -2.39 22.04
N ILE A 227 11.57 -2.35 20.73
CA ILE A 227 12.40 -3.00 19.72
C ILE A 227 13.26 -1.89 19.12
N PRO A 228 14.60 -2.04 19.13
CA PRO A 228 15.52 -1.09 18.53
C PRO A 228 15.23 -0.85 17.05
N ASN A 229 15.41 0.39 16.61
CA ASN A 229 15.34 0.72 15.20
C ASN A 229 16.53 0.14 14.45
N THR A 230 16.26 -0.31 13.23
CA THR A 230 17.23 -0.91 12.32
C THR A 230 16.74 -0.72 10.90
N GLU A 231 17.67 -0.60 9.97
CA GLU A 231 17.39 -0.61 8.54
C GLU A 231 17.06 -2.02 8.02
N ASP A 232 17.32 -3.08 8.79
CA ASP A 232 16.89 -4.44 8.48
C ASP A 232 15.39 -4.64 8.78
N ILE A 233 14.56 -4.22 7.84
CA ILE A 233 13.09 -4.25 7.94
C ILE A 233 12.55 -5.68 7.93
N ASN A 234 13.18 -6.56 7.14
CA ASN A 234 12.72 -7.94 6.96
C ASN A 234 13.27 -8.91 8.03
N GLN A 235 14.26 -8.47 8.82
CA GLN A 235 14.92 -9.19 9.91
C GLN A 235 15.73 -10.41 9.44
N ASP A 236 16.34 -10.34 8.25
CA ASP A 236 17.23 -11.39 7.71
C ASP A 236 18.71 -11.19 8.03
N ILE A 237 19.02 -10.18 8.86
CA ILE A 237 20.36 -9.88 9.38
C ILE A 237 21.25 -9.23 8.30
N THR A 238 20.68 -8.85 7.16
CA THR A 238 21.42 -8.23 6.07
C THR A 238 20.75 -6.94 5.59
N LEU A 239 21.54 -6.04 5.03
CA LEU A 239 21.03 -4.83 4.37
C LEU A 239 20.83 -5.12 2.88
N SER A 240 19.58 -5.08 2.41
CA SER A 240 19.30 -5.13 0.98
C SER A 240 19.36 -3.73 0.36
N THR A 241 20.37 -3.45 -0.47
CA THR A 241 20.50 -2.18 -1.22
C THR A 241 19.89 -2.23 -2.63
N ILE A 242 19.20 -3.32 -2.98
CA ILE A 242 18.73 -3.57 -4.34
C ILE A 242 17.34 -2.96 -4.56
N GLU A 243 17.25 -2.04 -5.53
CA GLU A 243 15.97 -1.53 -6.05
C GLU A 243 15.57 -2.29 -7.32
N SER A 244 14.59 -3.19 -7.20
CA SER A 244 14.07 -4.00 -8.31
C SER A 244 12.58 -4.32 -8.08
N TYR A 245 11.70 -3.50 -8.66
CA TYR A 245 10.27 -3.51 -8.34
C TYR A 245 9.39 -3.16 -9.55
N PHE A 246 8.11 -3.54 -9.44
CA PHE A 246 7.01 -3.08 -10.27
C PHE A 246 6.35 -1.87 -9.61
N GLN A 247 6.06 -0.83 -10.39
CA GLN A 247 5.47 0.42 -9.91
C GLN A 247 4.07 0.61 -10.47
N TYR A 248 3.16 1.02 -9.59
CA TYR A 248 1.77 1.36 -9.88
C TYR A 248 1.52 2.80 -9.46
N LYS A 249 0.80 3.55 -10.30
CA LYS A 249 0.43 4.94 -10.09
C LYS A 249 -1.09 5.07 -9.99
N VAL A 250 -1.55 5.61 -8.87
CA VAL A 250 -2.94 6.02 -8.66
C VAL A 250 -2.99 7.55 -8.65
N SER A 251 -3.80 8.14 -9.54
CA SER A 251 -4.04 9.58 -9.51
C SER A 251 -5.10 9.90 -8.46
N LEU A 252 -4.81 10.81 -7.53
CA LEU A 252 -5.77 11.26 -6.52
C LEU A 252 -6.09 12.74 -6.75
N ARG A 253 -6.30 13.14 -8.00
CA ARG A 253 -6.78 14.48 -8.34
C ARG A 253 -8.31 14.47 -8.41
N PRO A 254 -9.01 15.55 -8.02
CA PRO A 254 -10.48 15.57 -8.00
C PRO A 254 -11.13 15.15 -9.33
N GLN A 255 -10.54 15.50 -10.47
CA GLN A 255 -11.03 15.12 -11.81
C GLN A 255 -10.82 13.64 -12.19
N ASP A 256 -9.95 12.94 -11.48
CA ASP A 256 -9.61 11.52 -11.71
C ASP A 256 -10.32 10.60 -10.68
N LEU A 257 -11.17 11.19 -9.82
CA LEU A 257 -11.99 10.52 -8.81
C LEU A 257 -13.48 10.68 -9.13
N GLY A 258 -14.34 9.94 -8.42
CA GLY A 258 -15.79 10.00 -8.58
C GLY A 258 -16.39 8.90 -9.45
N GLU A 259 -17.72 8.84 -9.47
CA GLU A 259 -18.49 7.76 -10.12
C GLU A 259 -18.23 7.65 -11.64
N TYR A 260 -17.93 8.77 -12.30
CA TYR A 260 -17.64 8.80 -13.74
C TYR A 260 -16.28 8.18 -14.11
N ASN A 261 -15.41 7.95 -13.12
CA ASN A 261 -14.11 7.30 -13.29
C ASN A 261 -14.11 5.83 -12.88
N ILE A 262 -15.26 5.23 -12.51
CA ILE A 262 -15.36 3.80 -12.23
C ILE A 262 -14.92 3.00 -13.48
N GLY A 263 -14.01 2.04 -13.29
CA GLY A 263 -13.36 1.28 -14.36
C GLY A 263 -12.07 1.91 -14.90
N SER A 264 -11.75 3.14 -14.49
CA SER A 264 -10.49 3.82 -14.78
C SER A 264 -9.74 4.11 -13.48
N ASN A 265 -8.43 4.42 -13.55
CA ASN A 265 -7.62 4.77 -12.37
C ASN A 265 -7.72 3.73 -11.21
N TYR A 266 -7.98 2.47 -11.57
CA TYR A 266 -8.20 1.35 -10.66
C TYR A 266 -9.41 1.46 -9.72
N ILE A 267 -10.33 2.40 -9.94
CA ILE A 267 -11.55 2.54 -9.13
C ILE A 267 -12.57 1.49 -9.58
N THR A 268 -13.04 0.66 -8.66
CA THR A 268 -14.05 -0.38 -8.94
C THR A 268 -15.42 -0.05 -8.36
N ASP A 269 -15.47 0.71 -7.28
CA ASP A 269 -16.72 1.03 -6.59
C ASP A 269 -16.60 2.33 -5.80
N THR A 270 -17.75 2.93 -5.50
CA THR A 270 -17.87 4.14 -4.67
C THR A 270 -19.02 4.00 -3.70
N PHE A 271 -18.79 4.35 -2.44
CA PHE A 271 -19.81 4.28 -1.39
C PHE A 271 -19.94 5.62 -0.66
N GLU A 272 -21.14 6.18 -0.67
CA GLU A 272 -21.46 7.42 0.05
C GLU A 272 -22.36 7.16 1.26
N GLN A 273 -22.06 7.82 2.37
CA GLN A 273 -22.89 7.77 3.57
C GLN A 273 -22.89 9.12 4.30
N VAL A 274 -24.05 9.51 4.83
CA VAL A 274 -24.18 10.64 5.75
C VAL A 274 -23.94 10.13 7.18
N VAL A 275 -23.01 10.77 7.89
CA VAL A 275 -22.62 10.42 9.26
C VAL A 275 -22.73 11.67 10.14
N THR A 276 -23.35 11.53 11.30
CA THR A 276 -23.36 12.58 12.33
C THR A 276 -22.04 12.55 13.11
N THR A 277 -21.25 13.62 13.02
CA THR A 277 -19.96 13.75 13.71
C THR A 277 -20.12 14.18 15.17
N ALA A 278 -19.04 14.13 15.96
CA ALA A 278 -19.06 14.43 17.40
C ALA A 278 -19.43 15.88 17.76
N ASP A 279 -19.44 16.77 16.77
CA ASP A 279 -19.92 18.16 16.82
C ASP A 279 -21.42 18.30 16.48
N ASP A 280 -22.15 17.19 16.44
CA ASP A 280 -23.58 17.10 16.09
C ASP A 280 -23.91 17.64 14.68
N GLN A 281 -22.94 17.64 13.75
CA GLN A 281 -23.14 17.99 12.34
C GLN A 281 -23.28 16.73 11.48
N ASP A 282 -24.17 16.76 10.50
CA ASP A 282 -24.26 15.72 9.48
C ASP A 282 -23.26 16.00 8.36
N ARG A 283 -22.39 15.04 8.07
CA ARG A 283 -21.39 15.14 6.99
C ARG A 283 -21.56 14.00 6.01
N THR A 284 -21.51 14.31 4.71
CA THR A 284 -21.47 13.29 3.66
C THR A 284 -20.04 12.83 3.49
N ILE A 285 -19.80 11.53 3.68
CA ILE A 285 -18.49 10.89 3.53
C ILE A 285 -18.56 9.92 2.37
N ARG A 286 -17.61 10.05 1.44
CA ARG A 286 -17.44 9.15 0.30
C ARG A 286 -16.22 8.25 0.51
N TRP A 287 -16.35 7.00 0.07
CA TRP A 287 -15.31 5.99 0.05
C TRP A 287 -15.12 5.47 -1.37
N TYR A 288 -13.86 5.37 -1.80
CA TYR A 288 -13.46 4.81 -3.08
C TYR A 288 -12.84 3.44 -2.87
N GLN A 289 -13.32 2.43 -3.61
CA GLN A 289 -12.66 1.14 -3.69
C GLN A 289 -11.68 1.15 -4.84
N PHE A 290 -10.40 0.95 -4.51
CA PHE A 290 -9.33 0.75 -5.49
C PHE A 290 -8.96 -0.72 -5.54
N LYS A 291 -8.80 -1.25 -6.76
CA LYS A 291 -8.38 -2.62 -7.02
C LYS A 291 -7.35 -2.66 -8.13
N ILE A 292 -6.08 -2.75 -7.74
CA ILE A 292 -4.93 -2.69 -8.64
C ILE A 292 -4.52 -4.11 -9.02
N PRO A 293 -4.61 -4.52 -10.29
CA PRO A 293 -4.12 -5.82 -10.74
C PRO A 293 -2.59 -5.86 -10.67
N VAL A 294 -2.03 -6.80 -9.91
CA VAL A 294 -0.57 -6.85 -9.70
C VAL A 294 0.21 -7.17 -10.99
N ARG A 295 -0.43 -7.65 -12.06
CA ARG A 295 0.28 -7.91 -13.34
C ARG A 295 0.25 -6.71 -14.29
N GLU A 296 -0.54 -5.68 -13.99
CA GLU A 296 -0.74 -4.51 -14.84
C GLU A 296 -0.03 -3.29 -14.22
N PHE A 297 1.30 -3.32 -14.28
CA PHE A 297 2.18 -2.28 -13.74
C PHE A 297 2.50 -1.20 -14.77
N ASP A 298 2.73 0.03 -14.32
CA ASP A 298 3.10 1.17 -15.17
C ASP A 298 4.57 1.12 -15.58
N ASN A 299 5.43 0.80 -14.62
CA ASN A 299 6.87 0.78 -14.80
C ASN A 299 7.51 -0.41 -14.10
N ARG A 300 8.67 -0.80 -14.62
CA ARG A 300 9.54 -1.84 -14.06
C ARG A 300 10.94 -1.27 -13.88
N VAL A 301 11.48 -1.40 -12.67
CA VAL A 301 12.81 -0.93 -12.28
C VAL A 301 13.69 -2.12 -11.89
N GLY A 302 15.01 -2.03 -12.13
CA GLY A 302 15.98 -2.99 -11.60
C GLY A 302 15.94 -4.42 -12.17
N GLY A 303 15.35 -4.63 -13.34
CA GLY A 303 15.43 -5.91 -14.06
C GLY A 303 14.57 -7.06 -13.50
N ILE A 304 13.63 -6.80 -12.60
CA ILE A 304 12.68 -7.82 -12.08
C ILE A 304 11.88 -8.47 -13.22
N THR A 305 11.82 -9.79 -13.27
CA THR A 305 11.19 -10.51 -14.40
C THR A 305 9.79 -11.01 -14.11
N ASP A 306 9.54 -11.43 -12.87
CA ASP A 306 8.30 -12.11 -12.48
C ASP A 306 7.93 -11.81 -11.01
N PHE A 307 6.83 -12.40 -10.57
CA PHE A 307 6.24 -12.16 -9.25
C PHE A 307 6.58 -13.25 -8.22
N ARG A 308 7.64 -14.04 -8.44
CA ARG A 308 8.02 -15.12 -7.51
C ARG A 308 8.80 -14.62 -6.29
N SER A 309 9.34 -13.40 -6.34
CA SER A 309 10.11 -12.83 -5.23
C SER A 309 9.78 -11.35 -5.02
N ILE A 310 8.63 -11.11 -4.39
CA ILE A 310 8.14 -9.79 -3.98
C ILE A 310 8.34 -9.68 -2.46
N ARG A 311 9.45 -9.09 -2.03
CA ARG A 311 9.82 -9.04 -0.60
C ARG A 311 9.26 -7.82 0.12
N PHE A 312 9.07 -6.70 -0.57
CA PHE A 312 8.68 -5.43 0.02
C PHE A 312 7.52 -4.80 -0.75
N ILE A 313 6.76 -4.00 0.00
CA ILE A 313 5.85 -3.00 -0.54
C ILE A 313 6.33 -1.62 -0.05
N ARG A 314 6.54 -0.68 -0.97
CA ARG A 314 6.78 0.75 -0.66
C ARG A 314 5.62 1.56 -1.22
N MET A 315 4.97 2.34 -0.38
CA MET A 315 3.89 3.25 -0.77
C MET A 315 4.34 4.68 -0.53
N PHE A 316 4.16 5.56 -1.50
CA PHE A 316 4.60 6.93 -1.36
C PHE A 316 3.72 7.92 -2.13
N MET A 317 3.75 9.16 -1.67
CA MET A 317 2.97 10.26 -2.23
C MET A 317 3.93 11.23 -2.92
N LYS A 318 3.53 11.77 -4.09
CA LYS A 318 4.31 12.78 -4.83
C LYS A 318 3.38 13.70 -5.61
N GLY A 319 3.80 14.93 -5.87
CA GLY A 319 3.03 15.89 -6.65
C GLY A 319 1.94 16.60 -5.84
N TRP A 320 2.11 16.68 -4.52
CA TRP A 320 1.18 17.33 -3.60
C TRP A 320 1.72 18.71 -3.22
N SER A 321 0.95 19.76 -3.46
CA SER A 321 1.32 21.14 -3.05
C SER A 321 0.65 21.60 -1.76
N GLU A 322 -0.42 20.93 -1.34
CA GLU A 322 -1.23 21.28 -0.17
C GLU A 322 -1.26 20.11 0.82
N PRO A 323 -1.43 20.38 2.13
CA PRO A 323 -1.61 19.35 3.15
C PRO A 323 -2.69 18.33 2.79
N VAL A 324 -2.41 17.03 2.97
CA VAL A 324 -3.36 15.95 2.69
C VAL A 324 -3.23 14.85 3.73
N THR A 325 -4.34 14.18 4.04
CA THR A 325 -4.37 12.95 4.84
C THR A 325 -5.15 11.88 4.10
N LEU A 326 -4.47 10.80 3.70
CA LEU A 326 -5.11 9.64 3.10
C LEU A 326 -5.52 8.65 4.20
N ARG A 327 -6.82 8.30 4.25
CA ARG A 327 -7.36 7.36 5.25
C ARG A 327 -7.80 6.07 4.58
N PHE A 328 -7.04 5.01 4.82
CA PHE A 328 -7.34 3.68 4.32
C PHE A 328 -8.19 2.93 5.35
N ALA A 329 -9.44 2.58 5.03
CA ALA A 329 -10.26 1.74 5.91
C ALA A 329 -9.76 0.29 5.92
N ARG A 330 -9.29 -0.18 4.76
CA ARG A 330 -8.74 -1.51 4.55
C ARG A 330 -7.70 -1.43 3.44
N LEU A 331 -6.57 -2.08 3.61
CA LEU A 331 -5.52 -2.23 2.61
C LEU A 331 -5.03 -3.68 2.66
N GLU A 332 -5.16 -4.39 1.55
CA GLU A 332 -4.90 -5.83 1.54
C GLU A 332 -4.46 -6.37 0.18
N LEU A 333 -3.67 -7.44 0.22
CA LEU A 333 -3.37 -8.27 -0.93
C LEU A 333 -4.45 -9.34 -1.05
N ILE A 334 -5.19 -9.31 -2.16
CA ILE A 334 -6.25 -10.27 -2.44
C ILE A 334 -5.68 -11.41 -3.27
N ARG A 335 -5.81 -12.59 -2.70
CA ARG A 335 -5.60 -13.86 -3.37
C ARG A 335 -6.81 -14.22 -4.22
N GLY A 336 -6.59 -14.53 -5.49
CA GLY A 336 -7.60 -15.20 -6.32
C GLY A 336 -7.76 -16.67 -5.92
N GLU A 337 -8.99 -17.16 -5.80
CA GLU A 337 -9.21 -18.61 -5.74
C GLU A 337 -9.02 -19.28 -7.12
N TRP A 338 -9.31 -18.51 -8.16
CA TRP A 338 -9.19 -18.89 -9.55
C TRP A 338 -7.93 -18.27 -10.15
N ARG A 339 -7.36 -18.94 -11.14
CA ARG A 339 -6.19 -18.50 -11.89
C ARG A 339 -6.59 -18.25 -13.33
N ARG A 340 -6.13 -17.13 -13.92
CA ARG A 340 -6.24 -16.91 -15.37
C ARG A 340 -5.45 -18.00 -16.11
N TYR A 341 -6.09 -18.63 -17.08
CA TYR A 341 -5.39 -19.49 -18.04
C TYR A 341 -4.81 -18.57 -19.12
N LEU A 342 -3.48 -18.52 -19.21
CA LEU A 342 -2.75 -17.57 -20.07
C LEU A 342 -2.43 -18.12 -21.46
N GLU A 343 -2.49 -19.44 -21.62
CA GLU A 343 -2.23 -20.09 -22.90
C GLU A 343 -3.45 -19.97 -23.83
N SER A 344 -3.22 -20.17 -25.13
CA SER A 344 -4.29 -20.12 -26.12
C SER A 344 -5.26 -21.28 -25.93
N LEU A 345 -6.56 -20.95 -25.84
CA LEU A 345 -7.66 -21.92 -25.91
C LEU A 345 -8.34 -21.91 -27.29
N ALA A 346 -7.78 -21.17 -28.26
CA ALA A 346 -8.35 -21.08 -29.58
C ALA A 346 -8.43 -22.47 -30.24
N GLY A 347 -9.54 -22.74 -30.92
CA GLY A 347 -9.66 -23.92 -31.75
C GLY A 347 -8.62 -23.92 -32.90
N PRO A 348 -8.48 -25.02 -33.66
CA PRO A 348 -7.67 -25.02 -34.86
C PRO A 348 -8.19 -23.95 -35.84
N GLN A 349 -7.43 -22.87 -36.01
CA GLN A 349 -7.74 -21.75 -36.90
C GLN A 349 -6.62 -21.57 -37.94
N GLU A 350 -6.97 -21.04 -39.12
CA GLU A 350 -5.96 -20.52 -40.05
C GLU A 350 -5.38 -19.23 -39.45
N VAL A 351 -4.17 -19.32 -38.90
CA VAL A 351 -3.49 -18.17 -38.28
C VAL A 351 -2.78 -17.37 -39.38
N GLU A 352 -3.19 -16.13 -39.62
CA GLU A 352 -2.29 -15.15 -40.25
C GLU A 352 -1.29 -14.65 -39.19
N PRO A 353 0.03 -14.81 -39.41
CA PRO A 353 1.03 -14.41 -38.43
C PRO A 353 1.27 -12.90 -38.53
N ASP A 354 0.55 -12.08 -37.74
CA ASP A 354 1.06 -10.80 -37.18
C ASP A 354 0.08 -9.95 -36.34
N ASP A 355 -1.11 -10.42 -35.97
CA ASP A 355 -2.04 -9.56 -35.20
C ASP A 355 -2.00 -9.87 -33.69
N PRO A 356 -1.35 -9.05 -32.83
CA PRO A 356 -1.39 -9.25 -31.38
C PRO A 356 -2.86 -9.24 -30.92
N SER A 357 -3.27 -10.27 -30.17
CA SER A 357 -4.68 -10.36 -29.72
C SER A 357 -5.01 -9.17 -28.82
N SER A 358 -5.93 -8.30 -29.25
CA SER A 358 -6.43 -7.17 -28.46
C SER A 358 -7.44 -7.57 -27.37
N THR A 359 -7.58 -8.86 -27.08
CA THR A 359 -8.54 -9.39 -26.11
C THR A 359 -8.07 -9.10 -24.68
N SER A 360 -8.83 -8.32 -23.92
CA SER A 360 -8.60 -8.15 -22.48
C SER A 360 -9.43 -9.17 -21.69
N PHE A 361 -8.85 -9.71 -20.62
CA PHE A 361 -9.52 -10.70 -19.77
C PHE A 361 -9.15 -10.49 -18.30
N ALA A 362 -10.14 -10.24 -17.47
CA ALA A 362 -10.00 -10.05 -16.02
C ALA A 362 -10.90 -11.02 -15.24
N ILE A 363 -10.40 -11.44 -14.07
CA ILE A 363 -11.13 -12.32 -13.15
C ILE A 363 -11.33 -11.58 -11.83
N SER A 364 -12.54 -11.53 -11.34
CA SER A 364 -12.89 -10.91 -10.05
C SER A 364 -13.93 -11.75 -9.31
N ALA A 365 -14.32 -11.30 -8.13
CA ALA A 365 -15.44 -11.86 -7.40
C ALA A 365 -16.44 -10.75 -7.16
N VAL A 366 -17.72 -11.02 -7.43
CA VAL A 366 -18.84 -10.16 -7.08
C VAL A 366 -19.54 -10.75 -5.86
N ASN A 367 -19.97 -9.90 -4.94
CA ASN A 367 -20.57 -10.34 -3.69
C ASN A 367 -21.76 -9.48 -3.24
N ILE A 368 -22.63 -10.06 -2.40
CA ILE A 368 -23.87 -9.40 -1.99
C ILE A 368 -23.67 -8.21 -1.05
N GLU A 369 -22.64 -8.20 -0.22
CA GLU A 369 -22.42 -7.13 0.76
C GLU A 369 -21.82 -5.88 0.10
N GLU A 370 -20.93 -6.04 -0.88
CA GLU A 370 -20.25 -4.94 -1.57
C GLU A 370 -20.96 -4.57 -2.88
N ASN A 371 -21.39 -5.54 -3.69
CA ASN A 371 -21.91 -5.30 -5.04
C ASN A 371 -23.44 -5.39 -5.14
N GLY A 372 -24.15 -5.41 -4.00
CA GLY A 372 -25.61 -5.47 -3.97
C GLY A 372 -26.29 -4.22 -4.55
N ASN A 373 -25.60 -3.08 -4.59
CA ASN A 373 -26.09 -1.82 -5.16
C ASN A 373 -25.46 -1.47 -6.51
N ARG A 374 -24.73 -2.41 -7.14
CA ARG A 374 -24.01 -2.16 -8.39
C ARG A 374 -24.97 -1.88 -9.55
N GLU A 375 -24.62 -0.92 -10.41
CA GLU A 375 -25.26 -0.69 -11.71
C GLU A 375 -24.38 -1.28 -12.84
N PRO A 376 -24.95 -1.79 -13.95
CA PRO A 376 -26.37 -1.76 -14.34
C PRO A 376 -27.20 -2.97 -13.87
N VAL A 377 -26.56 -4.00 -13.31
CA VAL A 377 -27.23 -5.17 -12.72
C VAL A 377 -26.69 -5.40 -11.31
N PRO A 378 -27.55 -5.27 -10.28
CA PRO A 378 -27.14 -5.49 -8.89
C PRO A 378 -26.91 -6.98 -8.64
N TYR A 379 -25.97 -7.28 -7.75
CA TYR A 379 -25.72 -8.66 -7.37
C TYR A 379 -26.80 -9.18 -6.40
N VAL A 380 -27.58 -10.16 -6.85
CA VAL A 380 -28.64 -10.80 -6.06
C VAL A 380 -28.37 -12.29 -5.91
N THR A 381 -28.68 -12.84 -4.72
CA THR A 381 -28.49 -14.26 -4.44
C THR A 381 -29.27 -15.13 -5.45
N PRO A 382 -28.64 -16.12 -6.09
CA PRO A 382 -29.32 -16.98 -7.05
C PRO A 382 -30.56 -17.68 -6.47
N PRO A 383 -31.63 -17.88 -7.27
CA PRO A 383 -32.88 -18.46 -6.79
C PRO A 383 -32.69 -19.84 -6.13
N GLY A 384 -33.10 -19.95 -4.88
CA GLY A 384 -33.04 -21.21 -4.10
C GLY A 384 -31.77 -21.39 -3.27
N ILE A 385 -30.81 -20.47 -3.35
CA ILE A 385 -29.67 -20.41 -2.43
C ILE A 385 -30.07 -19.60 -1.20
N ILE A 386 -29.87 -20.18 -0.01
CA ILE A 386 -30.03 -19.49 1.27
C ILE A 386 -28.66 -19.14 1.81
N ARG A 387 -28.52 -17.92 2.32
CA ARG A 387 -27.27 -17.49 2.97
C ARG A 387 -27.06 -18.32 4.23
N GLU A 388 -25.85 -18.84 4.36
CA GLU A 388 -25.44 -19.57 5.54
C GLU A 388 -25.44 -18.64 6.76
N ILE A 389 -25.83 -19.18 7.91
CA ILE A 389 -25.87 -18.45 9.18
C ILE A 389 -24.75 -18.98 10.05
N ASP A 390 -23.87 -18.08 10.48
CA ASP A 390 -22.86 -18.36 11.48
C ASP A 390 -23.54 -18.48 12.86
N VAL A 391 -23.62 -19.72 13.37
CA VAL A 391 -24.18 -20.03 14.68
C VAL A 391 -23.15 -19.90 15.81
N GLY A 392 -21.90 -19.57 15.50
CA GLY A 392 -20.81 -19.41 16.46
C GLY A 392 -20.86 -18.10 17.25
N THR A 393 -21.64 -17.12 16.80
CA THR A 393 -21.76 -15.80 17.42
C THR A 393 -23.13 -15.62 18.10
N ALA A 394 -23.17 -14.92 19.24
CA ALA A 394 -24.41 -14.65 19.98
C ALA A 394 -25.48 -13.90 19.16
N ASN A 395 -25.02 -13.13 18.17
CA ASN A 395 -25.86 -12.57 17.11
C ASN A 395 -25.71 -13.46 15.87
N GLN A 396 -26.82 -13.95 15.32
CA GLN A 396 -26.82 -14.72 14.08
C GLN A 396 -26.37 -13.80 12.92
N ARG A 397 -25.14 -14.00 12.44
CA ARG A 397 -24.61 -13.27 11.29
C ARG A 397 -24.76 -14.13 10.03
N ARG A 398 -25.23 -13.52 8.94
CA ARG A 398 -25.27 -14.19 7.64
C ARG A 398 -23.89 -14.11 7.00
N LEU A 399 -23.39 -15.24 6.51
CA LEU A 399 -22.12 -15.27 5.77
C LEU A 399 -22.28 -14.58 4.41
N ASN A 400 -21.16 -14.08 3.88
CA ASN A 400 -21.12 -13.47 2.56
C ASN A 400 -21.37 -14.54 1.48
N GLU A 401 -22.02 -14.14 0.40
CA GLU A 401 -22.26 -14.99 -0.77
C GLU A 401 -21.61 -14.29 -1.98
N GLN A 402 -20.87 -15.07 -2.78
CA GLN A 402 -20.01 -14.56 -3.83
C GLN A 402 -20.09 -15.44 -5.08
N SER A 403 -19.90 -14.81 -6.25
CA SER A 403 -19.76 -15.48 -7.55
C SER A 403 -18.49 -15.03 -8.26
N LEU A 404 -17.99 -15.90 -9.16
CA LEU A 404 -16.87 -15.60 -10.04
C LEU A 404 -17.32 -14.63 -11.15
N GLU A 405 -16.61 -13.52 -11.29
CA GLU A 405 -16.79 -12.58 -12.39
C GLU A 405 -15.64 -12.78 -13.40
N MET A 406 -16.01 -12.92 -14.67
CA MET A 406 -15.09 -13.06 -15.79
C MET A 406 -15.40 -11.94 -16.79
N ALA A 407 -14.62 -10.88 -16.74
CA ALA A 407 -14.77 -9.73 -17.64
C ALA A 407 -13.88 -9.93 -18.87
N VAL A 408 -14.48 -9.86 -20.05
CA VAL A 408 -13.78 -10.03 -21.33
C VAL A 408 -14.15 -8.91 -22.29
N CYS A 409 -13.18 -8.35 -22.99
CA CYS A 409 -13.41 -7.39 -24.08
C CYS A 409 -12.59 -7.80 -25.31
N GLY A 410 -13.16 -7.61 -26.50
CA GLY A 410 -12.48 -7.90 -27.77
C GLY A 410 -12.23 -9.40 -28.05
N LEU A 411 -13.06 -10.30 -27.52
CA LEU A 411 -12.96 -11.74 -27.78
C LEU A 411 -13.23 -12.03 -29.28
N LYS A 412 -12.26 -12.65 -29.96
CA LYS A 412 -12.37 -13.02 -31.38
C LYS A 412 -13.19 -14.31 -31.54
N ASP A 413 -13.81 -14.48 -32.71
CA ASP A 413 -14.53 -15.72 -33.03
C ASP A 413 -13.60 -16.93 -32.94
N GLY A 414 -14.08 -18.02 -32.32
CA GLY A 414 -13.32 -19.24 -32.03
C GLY A 414 -12.15 -19.10 -31.05
N ASP A 415 -11.96 -17.93 -30.44
CA ASP A 415 -11.06 -17.72 -29.30
C ASP A 415 -11.82 -17.91 -27.97
N ALA A 416 -11.12 -18.38 -26.95
CA ALA A 416 -11.70 -18.60 -25.63
C ALA A 416 -10.75 -18.09 -24.53
N ARG A 417 -11.33 -17.63 -23.44
CA ARG A 417 -10.60 -17.27 -22.21
C ARG A 417 -11.17 -18.08 -21.06
N GLY A 418 -10.29 -18.50 -20.16
CA GLY A 418 -10.65 -19.43 -19.11
C GLY A 418 -10.02 -19.06 -17.78
N ALA A 419 -10.73 -19.42 -16.71
CA ALA A 419 -10.22 -19.45 -15.36
C ALA A 419 -10.10 -20.91 -14.93
N TYR A 420 -9.06 -21.26 -14.17
CA TYR A 420 -8.91 -22.60 -13.61
C TYR A 420 -8.66 -22.57 -12.11
N ARG A 421 -9.12 -23.62 -11.45
CA ARG A 421 -8.84 -23.90 -10.03
C ARG A 421 -8.56 -25.38 -9.89
N ASN A 422 -7.50 -25.71 -9.15
CA ASN A 422 -7.21 -27.09 -8.82
C ASN A 422 -8.16 -27.54 -7.70
N ILE A 423 -8.96 -28.56 -7.98
CA ILE A 423 -9.87 -29.18 -7.02
C ILE A 423 -9.54 -30.67 -6.90
N ASN A 424 -9.71 -31.22 -5.70
CA ASN A 424 -9.62 -32.66 -5.47
C ASN A 424 -10.97 -33.17 -4.98
N PHE A 425 -11.92 -33.30 -5.91
CA PHE A 425 -13.29 -33.68 -5.61
C PHE A 425 -13.69 -34.94 -6.36
N ASP A 426 -14.13 -35.97 -5.64
CA ASP A 426 -14.66 -37.19 -6.24
C ASP A 426 -16.16 -37.04 -6.54
N MET A 427 -16.48 -36.74 -7.81
CA MET A 427 -17.85 -36.52 -8.25
C MET A 427 -18.63 -37.80 -8.55
N ARG A 428 -18.01 -39.00 -8.47
CA ARG A 428 -18.63 -40.26 -8.95
C ARG A 428 -19.89 -40.67 -8.20
N MET A 429 -20.04 -40.23 -6.95
CA MET A 429 -21.23 -40.51 -6.15
C MET A 429 -22.42 -39.61 -6.50
N TYR A 430 -22.20 -38.52 -7.24
CA TYR A 430 -23.23 -37.57 -7.62
C TYR A 430 -23.76 -37.87 -9.02
N LYS A 431 -25.08 -37.73 -9.21
CA LYS A 431 -25.75 -37.98 -10.51
C LYS A 431 -25.81 -36.75 -11.41
N ARG A 432 -25.71 -35.55 -10.85
CA ARG A 432 -25.92 -34.27 -11.55
C ARG A 432 -25.00 -33.20 -10.96
N LEU A 433 -24.33 -32.47 -11.85
CA LEU A 433 -23.69 -31.19 -11.56
C LEU A 433 -24.65 -30.07 -11.99
N ARG A 434 -24.81 -29.05 -11.16
CA ARG A 434 -25.63 -27.86 -11.45
C ARG A 434 -24.88 -26.63 -10.98
N MET A 435 -24.83 -25.61 -11.83
CA MET A 435 -24.23 -24.30 -11.54
C MET A 435 -25.15 -23.22 -12.09
N TYR A 436 -25.12 -22.05 -11.45
CA TYR A 436 -25.74 -20.84 -11.98
C TYR A 436 -24.71 -20.10 -12.83
N VAL A 437 -25.18 -19.48 -13.89
CA VAL A 437 -24.38 -18.65 -14.79
C VAL A 437 -25.21 -17.42 -15.15
N HIS A 438 -24.54 -16.29 -15.31
CA HIS A 438 -25.12 -15.00 -15.69
C HIS A 438 -24.24 -14.36 -16.75
N ALA A 439 -24.85 -13.66 -17.69
CA ALA A 439 -24.15 -12.88 -18.72
C ALA A 439 -24.81 -11.51 -18.83
N GLU A 440 -23.99 -10.47 -18.95
CA GLU A 440 -24.41 -9.09 -19.12
C GLU A 440 -23.44 -8.39 -20.07
N ALA A 441 -23.93 -7.34 -20.73
CA ALA A 441 -23.09 -6.48 -21.55
C ALA A 441 -22.15 -5.63 -20.66
N GLY A 442 -20.94 -5.39 -21.14
CA GLY A 442 -19.95 -4.56 -20.46
C GLY A 442 -20.33 -3.07 -20.44
N PRO A 443 -19.79 -2.29 -19.48
CA PRO A 443 -20.17 -0.89 -19.28
C PRO A 443 -19.79 0.05 -20.44
N ASP A 444 -18.97 -0.43 -21.38
CA ASP A 444 -18.56 0.28 -22.59
C ASP A 444 -19.70 0.52 -23.61
N GLY A 445 -20.89 -0.03 -23.33
CA GLY A 445 -22.08 0.16 -24.16
C GLY A 445 -22.09 -0.71 -25.41
N THR A 446 -21.17 -1.67 -25.51
CA THR A 446 -21.15 -2.64 -26.62
C THR A 446 -22.31 -3.63 -26.42
N PRO A 447 -23.27 -3.71 -27.35
CA PRO A 447 -24.39 -4.63 -27.20
C PRO A 447 -23.90 -6.07 -27.31
N LEU A 448 -24.27 -6.89 -26.32
CA LEU A 448 -24.09 -8.34 -26.35
C LEU A 448 -25.45 -8.97 -26.67
N ASN A 449 -25.54 -9.80 -27.72
CA ASN A 449 -26.78 -10.49 -28.05
C ASN A 449 -26.82 -11.89 -27.43
N ASP A 450 -28.03 -12.43 -27.35
CA ASP A 450 -28.23 -13.83 -27.00
C ASP A 450 -27.45 -14.76 -27.96
N ASP A 451 -26.84 -15.80 -27.39
CA ASP A 451 -26.06 -16.82 -28.10
C ASP A 451 -24.73 -16.33 -28.71
N ASP A 452 -24.32 -15.06 -28.52
CA ASP A 452 -23.00 -14.55 -28.96
C ASP A 452 -21.84 -15.12 -28.13
N LEU A 453 -22.12 -15.57 -26.90
CA LEU A 453 -21.14 -16.16 -26.00
C LEU A 453 -21.60 -17.54 -25.52
N THR A 454 -20.65 -18.44 -25.32
CA THR A 454 -20.86 -19.71 -24.65
C THR A 454 -20.11 -19.70 -23.32
N CYS A 455 -20.71 -20.30 -22.29
CA CYS A 455 -20.03 -20.64 -21.06
C CYS A 455 -19.61 -22.10 -21.15
N PHE A 456 -18.31 -22.36 -20.99
CA PHE A 456 -17.75 -23.70 -21.00
C PHE A 456 -17.08 -24.04 -19.67
N ILE A 457 -17.08 -25.32 -19.33
CA ILE A 457 -16.41 -25.85 -18.13
C ILE A 457 -15.67 -27.12 -18.52
N ARG A 458 -14.35 -27.10 -18.32
CA ARG A 458 -13.47 -28.26 -18.47
C ARG A 458 -13.22 -28.92 -17.12
N LEU A 459 -13.51 -30.22 -17.04
CA LEU A 459 -13.24 -31.05 -15.85
C LEU A 459 -12.34 -32.21 -16.26
N GLY A 460 -11.12 -32.28 -15.72
CA GLY A 460 -10.13 -33.23 -16.18
C GLY A 460 -8.86 -33.27 -15.36
N ASN A 461 -7.90 -34.05 -15.85
CA ASN A 461 -6.56 -34.11 -15.27
C ASN A 461 -5.65 -33.00 -15.78
N ASP A 462 -5.96 -32.43 -16.95
CA ASP A 462 -5.23 -31.30 -17.54
C ASP A 462 -6.18 -30.34 -18.27
N PHE A 463 -5.62 -29.26 -18.83
CA PHE A 463 -6.38 -28.18 -19.47
C PHE A 463 -6.55 -28.35 -21.00
N GLU A 464 -5.77 -29.22 -21.63
CA GLU A 464 -5.59 -29.25 -23.10
C GLU A 464 -5.94 -30.59 -23.75
N ASN A 465 -5.61 -31.72 -23.10
CA ASN A 465 -5.65 -33.04 -23.75
C ASN A 465 -6.61 -34.02 -23.09
N ASN A 466 -6.83 -33.90 -21.78
CA ASN A 466 -7.53 -34.88 -20.94
C ASN A 466 -8.58 -34.20 -20.06
N TYR A 467 -9.66 -33.74 -20.67
CA TYR A 467 -10.80 -33.14 -20.00
C TYR A 467 -12.15 -33.55 -20.62
N TYR A 468 -13.21 -33.41 -19.82
CA TYR A 468 -14.58 -33.33 -20.30
C TYR A 468 -14.97 -31.87 -20.38
N GLU A 469 -15.45 -31.43 -21.54
CA GLU A 469 -15.97 -30.07 -21.73
C GLU A 469 -17.49 -30.11 -21.79
N TYR A 470 -18.09 -29.21 -21.01
CA TYR A 470 -19.52 -28.92 -21.05
C TYR A 470 -19.68 -27.47 -21.46
N GLU A 471 -20.45 -27.22 -22.50
CA GLU A 471 -20.62 -25.89 -23.08
C GLU A 471 -22.10 -25.57 -23.26
N ILE A 472 -22.50 -24.36 -22.90
CA ILE A 472 -23.88 -23.87 -22.98
C ILE A 472 -23.88 -22.45 -23.57
N PRO A 473 -24.70 -22.16 -24.59
CA PRO A 473 -24.87 -20.79 -25.09
C PRO A 473 -25.57 -19.92 -24.05
N MET A 474 -25.05 -18.71 -23.87
CA MET A 474 -25.51 -17.76 -22.86
C MET A 474 -26.66 -16.90 -23.39
N LYS A 475 -27.59 -16.60 -22.49
CA LYS A 475 -28.65 -15.61 -22.71
C LYS A 475 -28.34 -14.38 -21.88
N VAL A 476 -28.46 -13.20 -22.49
CA VAL A 476 -28.00 -11.94 -21.90
C VAL A 476 -29.11 -11.37 -21.03
N THR A 477 -28.76 -11.02 -19.80
CA THR A 477 -29.67 -10.30 -18.91
C THR A 477 -29.71 -8.82 -19.30
N PRO A 478 -30.89 -8.25 -19.61
CA PRO A 478 -31.00 -6.83 -19.92
C PRO A 478 -30.57 -5.96 -18.73
N TRP A 479 -29.92 -4.83 -19.01
CA TRP A 479 -29.59 -3.85 -17.98
C TRP A 479 -30.84 -3.34 -17.26
N ASN A 480 -30.68 -2.95 -15.99
CA ASN A 480 -31.76 -2.52 -15.09
C ASN A 480 -32.86 -3.57 -14.88
N THR A 481 -32.52 -4.86 -15.04
CA THR A 481 -33.35 -5.98 -14.61
C THR A 481 -32.64 -6.69 -13.47
N GLY A 482 -33.30 -6.77 -12.31
CA GLY A 482 -32.82 -7.38 -11.07
C GLY A 482 -33.97 -8.02 -10.31
#